data_AF-A0A7C3TLG6-F1
#
_entry.id   AF-A0A7C3TLG6-F1
#
_cell.length_a   1.000
_cell.length_b   1.000
_cell.length_c   1.000
_cell.angle_alpha   90.00
_cell.angle_beta   90.00
_cell.angle_gamma   90.00
#
_symmetry.space_group_name_H-M   'P 1'
#
loop_
_entity.id
_entity.type
_entity.pdbx_description
1 polymer ?
#
loop_
_entity_poly.entity_id
_entity_poly.type
_entity_poly.pdbx_seq_one_letter_code
_entity_poly.pdbx_strand_id
1 'polypeptide(L)'
;MKPSLKRAVYAFIIAAVVISASITYLTQARKVDEYEEAVKKLFEEVRADVTKIRNLTASEPIVVKIVDKRFFEAKAEEGVDEFKAAQEALYKALLLAPKDFSITSYEKKRAGLVIAASSAYTLYIVRDYFTPG
;
A
#
# COMPACT_ATOMS: atom_id res chain seq x y z
N MET A 1 20.14 49.24 13.35
CA MET A 1 18.72 48.94 13.62
C MET A 1 18.63 47.58 14.31
N LYS A 2 18.35 47.54 15.62
CA LYS A 2 18.21 46.29 16.38
C LYS A 2 16.89 45.62 15.95
N PRO A 3 16.89 44.37 15.44
CA PRO A 3 15.63 43.68 15.17
C PRO A 3 14.82 43.63 16.47
N SER A 4 13.53 43.95 16.41
CA SER A 4 12.68 43.85 17.59
C SER A 4 12.69 42.39 18.04
N LEU A 5 12.98 42.16 19.33
CA LEU A 5 13.17 40.84 19.92
C LEU A 5 12.09 39.83 19.49
N LYS A 6 10.85 40.31 19.33
CA LYS A 6 9.69 39.55 18.83
C LYS A 6 9.90 39.00 17.41
N ARG A 7 10.42 39.78 16.46
CA ARG A 7 10.68 39.33 15.08
C ARG A 7 11.77 38.27 15.02
N ALA A 8 12.80 38.40 15.85
CA ALA A 8 13.86 37.39 15.97
C ALA A 8 13.32 36.07 16.53
N VAL A 9 12.44 36.13 17.55
CA VAL A 9 11.78 34.95 18.12
C VAL A 9 10.86 34.27 17.11
N TYR A 10 10.05 35.02 16.36
CA TYR A 10 9.21 34.45 15.31
C TYR A 10 10.02 33.77 14.19
N ALA A 11 11.11 34.40 13.74
CA ALA A 11 12.00 33.80 12.75
C ALA A 11 12.62 32.49 13.26
N PHE A 12 13.00 32.44 14.55
CA PHE A 12 13.54 31.24 15.17
C PHE A 12 12.50 30.11 15.24
N ILE A 13 11.25 30.41 15.61
CA ILE A 13 10.17 29.43 15.65
C ILE A 13 9.89 28.86 14.26
N ILE A 14 9.81 29.72 13.24
CA ILE A 14 9.57 29.29 11.85
C ILE A 14 10.72 28.40 11.38
N ALA A 15 11.97 28.80 11.63
CA ALA A 15 13.14 28.00 11.27
C ALA A 15 13.12 26.63 11.96
N ALA A 16 12.80 26.58 13.26
CA ALA A 16 12.71 25.33 14.01
C ALA A 16 11.62 24.40 13.44
N VAL A 17 10.45 24.94 13.08
CA VAL A 17 9.37 24.15 12.45
C VAL A 17 9.82 23.59 11.10
N VAL A 18 10.43 24.41 10.25
CA VAL A 18 10.91 23.96 8.92
C VAL A 18 11.97 22.86 9.07
N ILE A 19 12.95 23.06 9.95
CA ILE A 19 14.01 22.06 10.20
C ILE A 19 13.40 20.75 10.72
N SER A 20 12.45 20.81 11.66
CA SER A 20 11.80 19.63 12.22
C SER A 20 11.00 18.85 11.15
N ALA A 21 10.29 19.55 10.28
CA ALA A 21 9.55 18.95 9.16
C ALA A 21 10.51 18.30 8.16
N SER A 22 11.63 18.95 7.82
CA SER A 22 12.65 18.41 6.92
C SER A 22 13.30 17.14 7.47
N ILE A 23 13.67 17.12 8.76
CA ILE A 23 14.24 15.91 9.40
C ILE A 23 13.22 14.77 9.38
N THR A 24 11.96 15.06 9.70
CA THR A 24 10.88 14.05 9.69
C THR A 24 10.71 13.45 8.29
N TYR A 25 10.69 14.31 7.26
CA TYR A 25 10.58 13.88 5.88
C TYR A 25 11.77 12.99 5.45
N LEU A 26 13.00 13.39 5.75
CA LEU A 26 14.19 12.61 5.42
C LEU A 26 14.20 11.25 6.14
N THR A 27 13.79 11.23 7.39
CA THR A 27 13.70 9.98 8.18
C THR A 27 12.64 9.05 7.61
N GLN A 28 11.51 9.59 7.18
CA GLN A 28 10.44 8.81 6.53
C GLN A 28 10.90 8.26 5.18
N ALA A 29 11.55 9.08 4.35
CA ALA A 29 12.07 8.66 3.05
C ALA A 29 13.09 7.53 3.20
N ARG A 30 14.03 7.66 4.14
CA ARG A 30 15.01 6.61 4.43
C ARG A 30 14.36 5.28 4.85
N LYS A 31 13.32 5.32 5.69
CA LYS A 31 12.58 4.11 6.09
C LYS A 31 11.87 3.44 4.91
N VAL A 32 11.36 4.23 3.96
CA VAL A 32 10.76 3.70 2.73
C VAL A 32 11.82 2.94 1.93
N ASP A 33 12.99 3.54 1.72
CA ASP A 33 14.08 2.94 0.96
C ASP A 33 14.58 1.65 1.61
N GLU A 34 14.84 1.66 2.92
CA GLU A 34 15.28 0.48 3.68
C GLU A 34 14.26 -0.68 3.57
N TYR A 35 12.96 -0.37 3.63
CA TYR A 35 11.91 -1.37 3.43
C TYR A 35 11.93 -1.95 2.00
N GLU A 36 12.08 -1.10 0.97
CA GLU A 36 12.11 -1.58 -0.41
C GLU A 36 13.32 -2.48 -0.68
N GLU A 37 14.48 -2.12 -0.14
CA GLU A 37 15.69 -2.93 -0.22
C GLU A 37 15.51 -4.29 0.45
N ALA A 38 14.92 -4.33 1.65
CA ALA A 38 14.65 -5.57 2.37
C ALA A 38 13.70 -6.50 1.60
N VAL A 39 12.63 -5.96 1.02
CA VAL A 39 11.71 -6.76 0.17
C VAL A 39 12.43 -7.29 -1.07
N LYS A 40 13.23 -6.47 -1.76
CA LYS A 40 13.96 -6.89 -2.97
C LYS A 40 14.99 -7.97 -2.65
N LYS A 41 15.71 -7.83 -1.53
CA LYS A 41 16.67 -8.83 -1.06
C LYS A 41 15.99 -10.17 -0.79
N LEU A 42 14.89 -10.16 -0.02
CA LEU A 42 14.11 -11.36 0.26
C LEU A 42 13.57 -12.02 -1.02
N PHE A 43 13.13 -11.22 -1.99
CA PHE A 43 12.68 -11.73 -3.28
C PHE A 43 13.81 -12.46 -4.03
N GLU A 44 15.01 -11.89 -4.09
CA GLU A 44 16.14 -12.52 -4.76
C GLU A 44 16.61 -13.79 -4.04
N GLU A 45 16.58 -13.83 -2.71
CA GLU A 45 16.84 -15.04 -1.92
C GLU A 45 15.85 -16.16 -2.28
N VAL A 46 14.55 -15.87 -2.24
CA VAL A 46 13.50 -16.85 -2.60
C VAL A 46 13.64 -17.28 -4.06
N ARG A 47 13.94 -16.35 -4.97
CA ARG A 47 14.14 -16.65 -6.38
C ARG A 47 15.31 -17.61 -6.60
N ALA A 48 16.45 -17.36 -5.95
CA ALA A 48 17.62 -18.23 -6.03
C ALA A 48 17.30 -19.64 -5.53
N ASP A 49 16.58 -19.75 -4.42
CA ASP A 49 16.16 -21.04 -3.85
C ASP A 49 15.20 -21.78 -4.78
N VAL A 50 14.20 -21.10 -5.36
CA VAL A 50 13.27 -21.70 -6.32
C VAL A 50 14.01 -22.20 -7.55
N THR A 51 14.93 -21.42 -8.11
CA THR A 51 15.74 -21.84 -9.26
C THR A 51 16.59 -23.06 -8.91
N LYS A 52 17.21 -23.11 -7.72
CA LYS A 52 18.02 -24.25 -7.29
C LYS A 52 17.19 -25.52 -7.10
N ILE A 53 16.02 -25.42 -6.47
CA ILE A 53 15.18 -26.57 -6.11
C ILE A 53 14.41 -27.08 -7.32
N ARG A 54 13.84 -26.18 -8.12
CA ARG A 54 12.93 -26.54 -9.22
C ARG A 54 13.58 -26.51 -10.59
N ASN A 55 14.82 -26.04 -10.70
CA ASN A 55 15.51 -25.79 -11.97
C ASN A 55 14.69 -24.91 -12.92
N LEU A 56 13.91 -23.99 -12.35
CA LEU A 56 13.05 -23.06 -13.08
C LEU A 56 13.69 -21.68 -13.09
N THR A 57 13.82 -21.12 -14.28
CA THR A 57 14.19 -19.73 -14.50
C THR A 57 12.99 -18.97 -15.04
N ALA A 58 12.73 -17.77 -14.51
CA ALA A 58 11.70 -16.90 -15.06
C ALA A 58 12.04 -16.56 -16.52
N SER A 59 11.06 -16.69 -17.42
CA SER A 59 11.24 -16.38 -18.85
C SER A 59 11.37 -14.88 -19.09
N GLU A 60 10.85 -14.05 -18.19
CA GLU A 60 10.91 -12.59 -18.24
C GLU A 60 11.29 -12.03 -16.86
N PRO A 61 11.83 -10.78 -16.81
CA PRO A 61 12.15 -10.12 -15.56
C PRO A 61 10.90 -9.92 -14.68
N ILE A 62 10.94 -10.42 -13.45
CA ILE A 62 9.87 -10.20 -12.48
C ILE A 62 10.06 -8.82 -11.85
N VAL A 63 9.01 -8.00 -11.88
CA VAL A 63 8.97 -6.67 -11.27
C VAL A 63 8.29 -6.77 -9.91
N VAL A 64 8.99 -6.38 -8.85
CA VAL A 64 8.39 -6.26 -7.52
C VAL A 64 7.90 -4.83 -7.31
N LYS A 65 6.60 -4.66 -7.06
CA LYS A 65 5.97 -3.39 -6.79
C LYS A 65 5.41 -3.36 -5.38
N ILE A 66 5.87 -2.40 -4.58
CA ILE A 66 5.37 -2.19 -3.23
C ILE A 66 4.22 -1.20 -3.29
N VAL A 67 3.08 -1.57 -2.69
CA VAL A 67 1.86 -0.77 -2.68
C VAL A 67 1.32 -0.69 -1.26
N ASP A 68 0.38 0.22 -1.02
CA ASP A 68 -0.43 0.26 0.19
C ASP A 68 -1.74 -0.51 -0.02
N LYS A 69 -2.52 -0.73 1.05
CA LYS A 69 -3.83 -1.38 0.93
C LYS A 69 -4.82 -0.58 0.08
N ARG A 70 -4.63 0.75 0.00
CA ARG A 70 -5.51 1.65 -0.74
C ARG A 70 -5.45 1.38 -2.24
N PHE A 71 -4.31 0.93 -2.75
CA PHE A 71 -4.17 0.48 -4.13
C PHE A 71 -5.22 -0.58 -4.50
N PHE A 72 -5.41 -1.60 -3.66
CA PHE A 72 -6.39 -2.66 -3.90
C PHE A 72 -7.83 -2.22 -3.60
N GLU A 73 -8.02 -1.40 -2.56
CA GLU A 73 -9.33 -0.81 -2.26
C GLU A 73 -9.85 0.03 -3.44
N ALA A 74 -8.99 0.87 -4.04
CA ALA A 74 -9.34 1.70 -5.20
C ALA A 74 -9.65 0.85 -6.44
N LYS A 75 -8.91 -0.24 -6.66
CA LYS A 75 -9.19 -1.18 -7.75
C LYS A 75 -10.51 -1.93 -7.59
N ALA A 76 -10.98 -2.14 -6.36
CA ALA A 76 -12.31 -2.72 -6.13
C ALA A 76 -13.46 -1.73 -6.43
N GLU A 77 -13.19 -0.41 -6.39
CA GLU A 77 -14.19 0.62 -6.69
C GLU A 77 -14.40 0.87 -8.19
N GLU A 78 -13.42 0.55 -9.04
CA GLU A 78 -13.48 0.76 -10.51
C GLU A 78 -14.56 -0.10 -11.23
N GLY A 79 -15.37 -0.87 -10.51
CA GLY A 79 -16.41 -1.76 -11.06
C GLY A 79 -17.78 -1.59 -10.40
N VAL A 80 -18.33 -0.38 -10.38
CA VAL A 80 -19.76 -0.17 -10.05
C VAL A 80 -20.58 -0.61 -11.25
N ASP A 81 -21.09 -1.83 -11.15
CA ASP A 81 -21.90 -2.49 -12.19
C ASP A 81 -23.35 -2.56 -11.71
N GLU A 82 -24.31 -2.22 -12.57
CA GLU A 82 -25.76 -2.39 -12.32
C GLU A 82 -26.08 -3.81 -11.85
N PHE A 83 -25.30 -4.80 -12.30
CA PHE A 83 -25.40 -6.19 -11.85
C PHE A 83 -25.21 -6.34 -10.34
N LYS A 84 -24.25 -5.62 -9.74
CA LYS A 84 -24.00 -5.68 -8.29
C LYS A 84 -25.16 -5.11 -7.50
N ALA A 85 -25.79 -4.04 -7.99
CA ALA A 85 -26.96 -3.45 -7.35
C ALA A 85 -28.16 -4.43 -7.38
N ALA A 86 -28.39 -5.09 -8.52
CA ALA A 86 -29.43 -6.11 -8.64
C ALA A 86 -29.17 -7.32 -7.74
N GLN A 87 -27.92 -7.80 -7.68
CA GLN A 87 -27.51 -8.90 -6.81
C GLN A 87 -27.70 -8.55 -5.32
N GLU A 88 -27.31 -7.34 -4.91
CA GLU A 88 -27.49 -6.87 -3.54
C GLU A 88 -28.97 -6.81 -3.15
N ALA A 89 -29.82 -6.27 -4.04
CA ALA A 89 -31.26 -6.22 -3.84
C ALA A 89 -31.85 -7.62 -3.68
N LEU A 90 -31.42 -8.58 -4.50
CA LEU A 90 -31.84 -9.97 -4.42
C LEU A 90 -31.42 -10.61 -3.08
N TYR A 91 -30.17 -10.42 -2.65
CA TYR A 91 -29.68 -10.97 -1.38
C TYR A 91 -30.43 -10.40 -0.16
N LYS A 92 -30.78 -9.12 -0.20
CA LYS A 92 -31.60 -8.47 0.84
C LYS A 92 -33.05 -8.97 0.83
N ALA A 93 -33.65 -9.11 -0.35
CA ALA A 93 -35.02 -9.59 -0.50
C ALA A 93 -35.18 -11.05 -0.01
N LEU A 94 -34.17 -11.89 -0.25
CA LEU A 94 -34.12 -13.28 0.19
C LEU A 94 -33.63 -13.46 1.63
N LEU A 95 -33.39 -12.36 2.36
CA LEU A 95 -32.86 -12.37 3.74
C LEU A 95 -31.51 -13.10 3.89
N LEU A 96 -30.74 -13.23 2.80
CA LEU A 96 -29.40 -13.80 2.80
C LEU A 96 -28.35 -12.81 3.33
N ALA A 97 -28.69 -11.52 3.29
CA ALA A 97 -27.87 -10.44 3.82
C ALA A 97 -28.75 -9.44 4.60
N PRO A 98 -28.20 -8.77 5.63
CA PRO A 98 -28.93 -7.77 6.40
C PRO A 98 -29.24 -6.53 5.54
N LYS A 99 -30.22 -5.72 5.97
CA LYS A 99 -30.70 -4.55 5.19
C LYS A 99 -29.61 -3.51 4.91
N ASP A 100 -28.65 -3.38 5.80
CA ASP A 100 -27.51 -2.46 5.74
C ASP A 100 -26.30 -3.03 4.98
N PHE A 101 -26.38 -4.28 4.49
CA PHE A 101 -25.30 -4.88 3.71
C PHE A 101 -25.01 -4.10 2.42
N SER A 102 -23.74 -4.01 2.05
CA SER A 102 -23.30 -3.43 0.78
C SER A 102 -22.24 -4.34 0.15
N ILE A 103 -22.50 -4.82 -1.07
CA ILE A 103 -21.54 -5.66 -1.82
C ILE A 103 -20.26 -4.88 -2.06
N THR A 104 -20.37 -3.62 -2.51
CA THR A 104 -19.22 -2.75 -2.77
C THR A 104 -18.35 -2.55 -1.52
N SER A 105 -18.98 -2.28 -0.37
CA SER A 105 -18.25 -2.08 0.88
C SER A 105 -17.54 -3.37 1.33
N TYR A 106 -18.20 -4.51 1.15
CA TYR A 106 -17.62 -5.82 1.44
C TYR A 106 -16.42 -6.14 0.52
N GLU A 107 -16.56 -5.93 -0.79
CA GLU A 107 -15.49 -6.14 -1.76
C GLU A 107 -14.28 -5.23 -1.48
N LYS A 108 -14.52 -3.95 -1.19
CA LYS A 108 -13.45 -3.01 -0.81
C LYS A 108 -12.71 -3.48 0.43
N LYS A 109 -13.44 -3.86 1.48
CA LYS A 109 -12.84 -4.40 2.72
C LYS A 109 -12.02 -5.65 2.44
N ARG A 110 -12.53 -6.55 1.59
CA ARG A 110 -11.83 -7.78 1.22
C ARG A 110 -10.56 -7.51 0.41
N ALA A 111 -10.61 -6.58 -0.55
CA ALA A 111 -9.46 -6.18 -1.34
C ALA A 111 -8.37 -5.53 -0.45
N GLY A 112 -8.77 -4.78 0.57
CA GLY A 112 -7.88 -4.22 1.58
C GLY A 112 -7.22 -5.24 2.52
N LEU A 113 -7.48 -6.56 2.39
CA LEU A 113 -6.83 -7.63 3.16
C LEU A 113 -5.77 -8.40 2.36
N VAL A 114 -5.51 -8.00 1.10
CA VAL A 114 -4.48 -8.62 0.27
C VAL A 114 -3.10 -8.31 0.86
N ILE A 115 -2.29 -9.34 1.08
CA ILE A 115 -0.89 -9.20 1.54
C ILE A 115 0.05 -9.09 0.34
N ALA A 116 -0.18 -9.94 -0.67
CA ALA A 116 0.54 -9.94 -1.92
C ALA A 116 -0.35 -10.44 -3.06
N ALA A 117 -0.08 -10.00 -4.28
CA ALA A 117 -0.75 -10.49 -5.48
C ALA A 117 0.22 -10.53 -6.65
N SER A 118 0.03 -11.46 -7.59
CA SER A 118 0.79 -11.52 -8.83
C SER A 118 -0.12 -11.21 -10.02
N SER A 119 0.37 -10.42 -10.96
CA SER A 119 -0.27 -10.20 -12.27
C SER A 119 0.80 -10.17 -13.35
N ALA A 120 0.73 -11.10 -14.31
CA ALA A 120 1.78 -11.36 -15.29
C ALA A 120 3.14 -11.52 -14.59
N TYR A 121 4.13 -10.68 -14.94
CA TYR A 121 5.46 -10.68 -14.34
C TYR A 121 5.62 -9.66 -13.21
N THR A 122 4.51 -9.12 -12.68
CA THR A 122 4.56 -8.17 -11.56
C THR A 122 4.07 -8.81 -10.27
N LEU A 123 4.89 -8.77 -9.23
CA LEU A 123 4.55 -9.14 -7.86
C LEU A 123 4.25 -7.86 -7.06
N TYR A 124 3.02 -7.71 -6.62
CA TYR A 124 2.56 -6.65 -5.75
C TYR A 124 2.68 -7.07 -4.29
N ILE A 125 3.36 -6.29 -3.47
CA ILE A 125 3.49 -6.50 -2.02
C ILE A 125 2.81 -5.35 -1.29
N VAL A 126 1.90 -5.66 -0.37
CA VAL A 126 1.19 -4.65 0.42
C VAL A 126 1.96 -4.35 1.69
N ARG A 127 2.56 -3.15 1.75
CA ARG A 127 3.40 -2.69 2.87
C ARG A 127 2.70 -2.77 4.22
N ASP A 128 1.39 -2.52 4.25
CA ASP A 128 0.63 -2.47 5.50
C ASP A 128 0.54 -3.82 6.22
N TYR A 129 0.81 -4.94 5.51
CA TYR A 129 0.63 -6.30 6.03
C TYR A 129 1.85 -7.21 5.84
N PHE A 130 2.91 -6.72 5.24
CA PHE A 130 4.11 -7.50 4.96
C PHE A 130 5.32 -6.89 5.67
N THR A 131 6.04 -7.70 6.42
CA THR A 131 7.30 -7.32 7.06
C THR A 131 8.40 -8.19 6.47
N PRO A 132 9.28 -7.66 5.60
CA PRO A 132 10.51 -8.36 5.27
C PRO A 132 11.35 -8.44 6.54
N GLY A 133 11.84 -9.65 6.88
CA GLY A 133 12.40 -10.01 8.19
C GLY A 133 13.38 -9.04 8.83
#